data_AF-A0A087SL17-F1
#
_entry.id   AF-A0A087SL17-F1
#
_cell.length_a   1.000
_cell.length_b   1.000
_cell.length_c   1.000
_cell.angle_alpha   90.00
_cell.angle_beta   90.00
_cell.angle_gamma   90.00
#
_symmetry.space_group_name_H-M   'P 1'
#
loop_
_entity.id
_entity.type
_entity.pdbx_description
1 polymer ?
#
loop_
_entity_poly.entity_id
_entity_poly.type
_entity_poly.pdbx_seq_one_letter_code
_entity_poly.pdbx_strand_id
1 'polypeptide(L)'
;MSYSAIDRQTFELQMGVGDQASVDGWLEAESLGDDRILSRSPTIRTRIAATLHRMRKWRSGVLCVALLTGLIALTLVTVFVGGRYSMRSAREEVPNDRPAVTPKKSSAPEGSITGDFSARHDYRGHPRAVSARRGVVAADHGRCSDMGVDTLRRGGNAVDAAVTTTLCQGVMNPAASGLGDRPDAAITGGLAVAVPMELQGLHSVHSRHGALPWSDVVAPVVPVAAKGFPAHPYLVAALGNVNQSAVLGAFPAFRDAFFVREGGGWRAPRVNETCCARPALARLLERVAKEGPGVMYGGETAAGLVLEIAGEGGVVSEADLAGAQATLSVPSRERVLGLEFWTPGPPTSALTITSALRILAGYDLPLAGSGALGMHRTVESMKHAFAARMSLGDPGPGSKFLDVDPVLQDLRSPSYADALRRVPGA
;
A
#
# COMPACT_ATOMS: atom_id res chain seq x y z
N MET A 1 -29.82 -12.72 -45.57
CA MET A 1 -30.09 -13.72 -44.52
C MET A 1 -29.16 -13.36 -43.37
N SER A 2 -29.54 -12.62 -42.32
CA SER A 2 -30.86 -12.22 -41.79
C SER A 2 -31.69 -13.34 -41.18
N TYR A 3 -31.40 -13.62 -39.91
CA TYR A 3 -32.25 -13.93 -38.74
C TYR A 3 -31.37 -13.47 -37.55
N SER A 4 -31.74 -12.64 -36.56
CA SER A 4 -33.03 -12.34 -35.90
C SER A 4 -33.60 -13.55 -35.14
N ALA A 5 -34.08 -13.47 -33.89
CA ALA A 5 -33.96 -12.45 -32.85
C ALA A 5 -34.14 -13.16 -31.48
N ILE A 6 -34.50 -12.42 -30.42
CA ILE A 6 -34.74 -12.87 -29.03
C ILE A 6 -33.42 -13.13 -28.26
N ASP A 7 -33.22 -12.66 -27.02
CA ASP A 7 -34.10 -11.83 -26.19
C ASP A 7 -33.55 -10.40 -25.98
N ARG A 8 -34.45 -9.42 -26.10
CA ARG A 8 -34.23 -7.99 -25.79
C ARG A 8 -35.20 -7.50 -24.70
N GLN A 9 -36.24 -8.28 -24.44
CA GLN A 9 -37.36 -7.99 -23.55
C GLN A 9 -36.99 -8.15 -22.07
N THR A 10 -35.98 -8.97 -21.75
CA THR A 10 -35.36 -9.04 -20.41
C THR A 10 -34.60 -7.75 -20.03
N PHE A 11 -34.04 -7.00 -20.98
CA PHE A 11 -33.23 -5.81 -20.66
C PHE A 11 -34.06 -4.52 -20.59
N GLU A 12 -35.08 -4.40 -21.45
CA GLU A 12 -35.98 -3.23 -21.48
C GLU A 12 -36.93 -3.14 -20.26
N LEU A 13 -36.98 -4.20 -19.44
CA LEU A 13 -37.78 -4.26 -18.20
C LEU A 13 -37.15 -3.59 -16.96
N GLN A 14 -35.89 -3.14 -17.02
CA GLN A 14 -35.16 -2.67 -15.82
C GLN A 14 -34.67 -1.21 -15.86
N MET A 15 -34.53 -0.59 -17.04
CA MET A 15 -33.94 0.75 -17.22
C MET A 15 -34.68 1.60 -18.27
N GLY A 16 -36.02 1.61 -18.23
CA GLY A 16 -36.89 2.16 -19.28
C GLY A 16 -36.76 3.66 -19.56
N VAL A 17 -35.84 4.03 -20.47
CA VAL A 17 -35.82 5.30 -21.22
C VAL A 17 -35.35 4.98 -22.65
N GLY A 18 -36.10 5.44 -23.66
CA GLY A 18 -35.71 5.31 -25.06
C GLY A 18 -35.74 6.65 -25.78
N ASP A 19 -34.59 7.06 -26.31
CA ASP A 19 -34.49 7.83 -27.56
C ASP A 19 -33.07 7.63 -28.15
N GLN A 20 -32.93 7.74 -29.48
CA GLN A 20 -31.74 7.29 -30.22
C GLN A 20 -30.80 8.43 -30.64
N ALA A 21 -31.02 9.64 -30.12
CA ALA A 21 -30.39 10.89 -30.56
C ALA A 21 -29.34 11.48 -29.59
N SER A 22 -28.45 10.65 -29.04
CA SER A 22 -27.50 11.06 -27.98
C SER A 22 -26.02 10.67 -28.20
N VAL A 23 -25.69 10.02 -29.32
CA VAL A 23 -24.33 9.52 -29.60
C VAL A 23 -23.41 10.61 -30.12
N ASP A 24 -23.86 11.41 -31.10
CA ASP A 24 -23.01 12.37 -31.83
C ASP A 24 -22.67 13.66 -31.05
N GLY A 25 -23.25 13.84 -29.86
CA GLY A 25 -23.05 15.03 -29.01
C GLY A 25 -21.82 14.98 -28.09
N TRP A 26 -20.97 13.97 -28.20
CA TRP A 26 -19.86 13.69 -27.26
C TRP A 26 -18.46 14.09 -27.74
N LEU A 27 -18.30 14.63 -28.96
CA LEU A 27 -16.99 14.85 -29.58
C LEU A 27 -16.49 16.31 -29.62
N GLU A 28 -17.25 17.29 -29.11
CA GLU A 28 -16.83 18.71 -29.07
C GLU A 28 -17.08 19.34 -27.68
N ALA A 29 -16.17 19.12 -26.72
CA ALA A 29 -16.21 19.76 -25.39
C ALA A 29 -14.85 19.81 -24.65
N GLU A 30 -13.80 20.34 -25.28
CA GLU A 30 -12.63 20.82 -24.53
C GLU A 30 -12.74 22.32 -24.18
N SER A 31 -12.03 22.71 -23.12
CA SER A 31 -11.83 24.06 -22.58
C SER A 31 -12.95 24.67 -21.69
N LEU A 32 -12.50 25.18 -20.53
CA LEU A 32 -13.13 26.16 -19.64
C LEU A 32 -14.43 25.74 -18.90
N GLY A 33 -14.57 26.21 -17.66
CA GLY A 33 -15.64 25.79 -16.75
C GLY A 33 -16.91 26.65 -16.83
N ASP A 34 -18.06 26.01 -16.70
CA ASP A 34 -19.40 26.63 -16.52
C ASP A 34 -20.21 25.82 -15.49
N ASP A 35 -21.00 26.51 -14.66
CA ASP A 35 -21.67 25.99 -13.44
C ASP A 35 -22.93 25.12 -13.74
N ARG A 36 -22.91 24.33 -14.82
CA ARG A 36 -24.12 23.67 -15.38
C ARG A 36 -24.27 22.19 -15.08
N ILE A 37 -23.28 21.55 -14.45
CA ILE A 37 -23.27 20.11 -14.12
C ILE A 37 -24.04 19.80 -12.81
N LEU A 38 -25.14 20.52 -12.51
CA LEU A 38 -26.03 20.30 -11.36
C LEU A 38 -27.53 20.42 -11.71
N SER A 39 -27.95 19.94 -12.89
CA SER A 39 -29.27 20.32 -13.45
C SER A 39 -30.19 19.20 -14.00
N ARG A 40 -29.93 17.91 -13.75
CA ARG A 40 -30.79 16.79 -14.24
C ARG A 40 -31.33 15.83 -13.17
N SER A 41 -32.00 16.37 -12.15
CA SER A 41 -32.93 15.60 -11.29
C SER A 41 -34.20 16.42 -10.98
N PRO A 42 -35.41 15.94 -11.33
CA PRO A 42 -36.67 16.64 -11.03
C PRO A 42 -36.88 16.89 -9.54
N THR A 43 -36.49 15.93 -8.69
CA THR A 43 -36.61 15.96 -7.23
C THR A 43 -35.76 17.07 -6.58
N ILE A 44 -34.70 17.51 -7.26
CA ILE A 44 -33.83 18.60 -6.79
C ILE A 44 -34.46 19.97 -7.10
N ARG A 45 -35.15 20.14 -8.24
CA ARG A 45 -35.84 21.40 -8.59
C ARG A 45 -36.85 21.84 -7.53
N THR A 46 -37.71 20.94 -7.05
CA THR A 46 -38.70 21.25 -6.00
C THR A 46 -38.06 21.60 -4.66
N ARG A 47 -36.98 20.91 -4.26
CA ARG A 47 -36.25 21.23 -3.03
C ARG A 47 -35.53 22.58 -3.10
N ILE A 48 -34.82 22.86 -4.20
CA ILE A 48 -34.12 24.15 -4.38
C ILE A 48 -35.12 25.31 -4.48
N ALA A 49 -36.23 25.16 -5.20
CA ALA A 49 -37.28 26.18 -5.27
C ALA A 49 -37.89 26.49 -3.89
N ALA A 50 -38.17 25.45 -3.09
CA ALA A 50 -38.70 25.61 -1.73
C ALA A 50 -37.69 26.29 -0.78
N THR A 51 -36.39 26.06 -0.94
CA THR A 51 -35.33 26.72 -0.16
C THR A 51 -35.14 28.18 -0.59
N LEU A 52 -35.05 28.45 -1.91
CA LEU A 52 -34.95 29.82 -2.44
C LEU A 52 -36.15 30.68 -2.04
N HIS A 53 -37.36 30.12 -2.04
CA HIS A 53 -38.56 30.84 -1.59
C HIS A 53 -38.52 31.19 -0.10
N ARG A 54 -37.97 30.32 0.76
CA ARG A 54 -37.75 30.62 2.19
C ARG A 54 -36.69 31.72 2.39
N MET A 55 -35.55 31.62 1.71
CA MET A 55 -34.48 32.64 1.79
C MET A 55 -34.95 34.02 1.31
N ARG A 56 -35.85 34.07 0.31
CA ARG A 56 -36.41 35.33 -0.20
C ARG A 56 -37.29 36.09 0.82
N LYS A 57 -37.75 35.44 1.90
CA LYS A 57 -38.42 36.09 3.04
C LYS A 57 -37.47 36.73 4.06
N TRP A 58 -36.16 36.49 4.01
CA TRP A 58 -35.17 36.99 4.98
C TRP A 58 -34.49 38.31 4.55
N ARG A 59 -35.12 39.13 3.70
CA ARG A 59 -34.60 40.45 3.28
C ARG A 59 -34.84 41.55 4.31
N SER A 60 -34.29 41.37 5.52
CA SER A 60 -34.19 42.41 6.56
C SER A 60 -32.71 42.64 6.89
N GLY A 61 -32.07 43.57 6.17
CA GLY A 61 -30.61 43.65 6.03
C GLY A 61 -29.78 43.85 7.32
N VAL A 62 -30.41 44.24 8.43
CA VAL A 62 -29.74 44.52 9.71
C VAL A 62 -29.11 43.26 10.32
N LEU A 63 -29.79 42.13 10.29
CA LEU A 63 -29.36 40.92 11.01
C LEU A 63 -28.13 40.25 10.36
N CYS A 64 -28.03 40.30 9.04
CA CYS A 64 -26.90 39.71 8.30
C CYS A 64 -25.58 40.45 8.55
N VAL A 65 -25.64 41.79 8.63
CA VAL A 65 -24.48 42.63 8.96
C VAL A 65 -23.98 42.36 10.38
N ALA A 66 -24.89 42.23 11.36
CA ALA A 66 -24.53 41.93 12.75
C ALA A 66 -23.88 40.55 12.92
N LEU A 67 -24.30 39.54 12.15
CA LEU A 67 -23.68 38.21 12.17
C LEU A 67 -22.29 38.20 11.52
N LEU A 68 -22.11 38.96 10.43
CA LEU A 68 -20.81 39.09 9.76
C LEU A 68 -19.78 39.84 10.62
N THR A 69 -20.15 40.95 11.27
CA THR A 69 -19.26 41.65 12.19
C THR A 69 -18.91 40.80 13.41
N GLY A 70 -19.86 39.99 13.92
CA GLY A 70 -19.63 39.01 14.97
C GLY A 70 -18.58 37.94 14.59
N LEU A 71 -18.68 37.34 13.39
CA LEU A 71 -17.69 36.36 12.92
C LEU A 71 -16.28 36.96 12.74
N ILE A 72 -16.20 38.20 12.25
CA ILE A 72 -14.92 38.89 12.07
C ILE A 72 -14.28 39.21 13.43
N ALA A 73 -15.07 39.67 14.41
CA ALA A 73 -14.57 39.86 15.77
C ALA A 73 -14.06 38.54 16.40
N LEU A 74 -14.77 37.43 16.19
CA LEU A 74 -14.39 36.13 16.74
C LEU A 74 -13.10 35.56 16.13
N THR A 75 -12.90 35.74 14.81
CA THR A 75 -11.65 35.34 14.13
C THR A 75 -10.47 36.24 14.49
N LEU A 76 -10.68 37.55 14.69
CA LEU A 76 -9.64 38.45 15.20
C LEU A 76 -9.22 38.08 16.64
N VAL A 77 -10.16 37.73 17.52
CA VAL A 77 -9.85 37.28 18.89
C VAL A 77 -9.04 35.97 18.90
N THR A 78 -9.42 34.97 18.10
CA THR A 78 -8.67 33.71 18.05
C THR A 78 -7.26 33.88 17.46
N VAL A 79 -7.08 34.76 16.46
CA VAL A 79 -5.75 35.11 15.94
C VAL A 79 -4.90 35.83 17.00
N PHE A 80 -5.46 36.81 17.73
CA PHE A 80 -4.71 37.55 18.75
C PHE A 80 -4.32 36.71 19.98
N VAL A 81 -5.20 35.80 20.41
CA VAL A 81 -4.93 34.88 21.52
C VAL A 81 -3.94 33.79 21.08
N GLY A 82 -4.13 33.19 19.91
CA GLY A 82 -3.22 32.18 19.35
C GLY A 82 -1.82 32.72 19.10
N GLY A 83 -1.69 33.93 18.53
CA GLY A 83 -0.40 34.59 18.33
C GLY A 83 0.36 34.87 19.63
N ARG A 84 -0.35 35.24 20.70
CA ARG A 84 0.25 35.44 22.03
C ARG A 84 0.65 34.13 22.73
N TYR A 85 0.00 33.01 22.43
CA TYR A 85 0.45 31.68 22.89
C TYR A 85 1.71 31.23 22.14
N SER A 86 1.71 31.35 20.81
CA SER A 86 2.84 30.96 19.95
C SER A 86 4.14 31.71 20.31
N MET A 87 4.08 33.05 20.42
CA MET A 87 5.26 33.86 20.75
C MET A 87 5.78 33.68 22.18
N ARG A 88 5.05 32.98 23.08
CA ARG A 88 5.56 32.65 24.42
C ARG A 88 6.32 31.33 24.47
N SER A 89 6.08 30.44 23.51
CA SER A 89 6.85 29.20 23.30
C SER A 89 8.22 29.47 22.67
N ALA A 90 8.31 30.46 21.78
CA ALA A 90 9.49 30.77 20.98
C ALA A 90 10.61 31.55 21.72
N ARG A 91 10.74 31.41 23.05
CA ARG A 91 11.72 32.19 23.85
C ARG A 91 12.46 31.46 24.97
N GLU A 92 12.28 30.14 25.10
CA GLU A 92 13.19 29.31 25.90
C GLU A 92 14.30 28.76 24.99
N GLU A 93 15.42 29.48 24.91
CA GLU A 93 16.67 28.92 24.38
C GLU A 93 17.19 27.87 25.37
N VAL A 94 16.88 26.60 25.13
CA VAL A 94 17.39 25.47 25.93
C VAL A 94 18.91 25.39 25.76
N PRO A 95 19.73 25.55 26.82
CA PRO A 95 21.19 25.47 26.71
C PRO A 95 21.63 24.11 26.18
N ASN A 96 22.52 24.11 25.18
CA ASN A 96 22.94 22.89 24.50
C ASN A 96 24.05 22.11 25.23
N ASP A 97 23.96 22.02 26.56
CA ASP A 97 24.85 21.19 27.40
C ASP A 97 24.40 19.71 27.42
N ARG A 98 24.04 19.17 26.25
CA ARG A 98 23.90 17.72 26.10
C ARG A 98 25.30 17.13 25.92
N PRO A 99 25.81 16.32 26.87
CA PRO A 99 27.10 15.68 26.69
C PRO A 99 27.07 14.83 25.42
N ALA A 100 28.17 14.85 24.65
CA ALA A 100 28.26 14.15 23.38
C ALA A 100 27.97 12.65 23.60
N VAL A 101 26.80 12.19 23.14
CA VAL A 101 26.39 10.79 23.25
C VAL A 101 27.28 9.98 22.31
N THR A 102 28.36 9.44 22.87
CA THR A 102 29.23 8.49 22.17
C THR A 102 28.35 7.33 21.69
N PRO A 103 28.25 7.08 20.37
CA PRO A 103 27.40 6.01 19.88
C PRO A 103 27.84 4.68 20.50
N LYS A 104 26.94 4.01 21.23
CA LYS A 104 27.17 2.62 21.63
C LYS A 104 27.50 1.86 20.35
N LYS A 105 28.67 1.20 20.30
CA LYS A 105 29.05 0.35 19.18
C LYS A 105 27.89 -0.61 18.90
N SER A 106 27.29 -0.50 17.72
CA SER A 106 26.28 -1.45 17.29
C SER A 106 26.90 -2.84 17.27
N SER A 107 26.15 -3.85 17.72
CA SER A 107 26.54 -5.26 17.55
C SER A 107 26.30 -5.77 16.13
N ALA A 108 25.87 -4.90 15.23
CA ALA A 108 25.64 -5.21 13.83
C ALA A 108 26.95 -5.40 13.04
N PRO A 109 26.92 -6.14 11.92
CA PRO A 109 28.09 -6.29 11.06
C PRO A 109 28.57 -4.96 10.49
N GLU A 110 29.88 -4.86 10.26
CA GLU A 110 30.50 -3.71 9.60
C GLU A 110 29.87 -3.52 8.19
N GLY A 111 29.25 -2.35 7.96
CA GLY A 111 28.46 -2.06 6.76
C GLY A 111 26.93 -2.09 6.93
N SER A 112 26.39 -2.53 8.07
CA SER A 112 24.94 -2.50 8.36
C SER A 112 24.50 -1.18 9.02
N ILE A 113 23.35 -0.63 8.61
CA ILE A 113 22.80 0.66 9.11
C ILE A 113 21.93 0.48 10.38
N THR A 114 21.74 -0.76 10.86
CA THR A 114 20.80 -1.15 11.94
C THR A 114 20.91 -0.46 13.31
N GLY A 115 21.86 0.46 13.51
CA GLY A 115 22.04 1.21 14.76
C GLY A 115 21.55 2.67 14.75
N ASP A 116 21.33 3.32 13.60
CA ASP A 116 21.14 4.78 13.54
C ASP A 116 20.22 5.23 12.40
N PHE A 117 18.96 5.50 12.75
CA PHE A 117 17.94 6.13 11.87
C PHE A 117 17.89 7.67 12.01
N SER A 118 18.75 8.29 12.83
CA SER A 118 18.74 9.73 13.07
C SER A 118 19.56 10.50 12.03
N ALA A 119 20.72 9.96 11.63
CA ALA A 119 21.55 10.53 10.58
C ALA A 119 21.00 10.18 9.18
N ARG A 120 20.07 11.01 8.69
CA ARG A 120 19.55 10.94 7.30
C ARG A 120 20.63 11.10 6.22
N HIS A 121 21.81 11.62 6.60
CA HIS A 121 22.93 11.88 5.71
C HIS A 121 24.25 11.40 6.33
N ASP A 122 25.29 11.28 5.51
CA ASP A 122 26.67 11.19 5.97
C ASP A 122 27.17 12.55 6.52
N TYR A 123 28.44 12.59 6.92
CA TYR A 123 29.12 13.79 7.44
C TYR A 123 29.37 14.88 6.38
N ARG A 124 28.86 14.72 5.15
CA ARG A 124 28.91 15.71 4.06
C ARG A 124 27.52 16.15 3.58
N GLY A 125 26.44 15.58 4.11
CA GLY A 125 25.07 15.87 3.69
C GLY A 125 24.55 15.02 2.52
N HIS A 126 25.20 13.89 2.21
CA HIS A 126 24.72 12.94 1.19
C HIS A 126 23.92 11.79 1.81
N PRO A 127 22.89 11.25 1.15
CA PRO A 127 22.22 10.03 1.59
C PRO A 127 23.22 8.88 1.81
N ARG A 128 23.13 8.17 2.94
CA ARG A 128 24.03 7.05 3.28
C ARG A 128 23.84 5.86 2.32
N ALA A 129 24.54 5.86 1.20
CA ALA A 129 24.61 4.73 0.29
C ALA A 129 25.46 3.60 0.89
N VAL A 130 24.83 2.46 1.19
CA VAL A 130 25.55 1.22 1.51
C VAL A 130 26.19 0.69 0.24
N SER A 131 27.48 0.35 0.29
CA SER A 131 28.18 -0.32 -0.81
C SER A 131 28.98 -1.51 -0.29
N ALA A 132 29.01 -2.59 -1.08
CA ALA A 132 29.71 -3.83 -0.75
C ALA A 132 30.27 -4.48 -2.02
N ARG A 133 31.41 -5.17 -1.89
CA ARG A 133 32.14 -5.78 -3.03
C ARG A 133 31.58 -7.12 -3.53
N ARG A 134 30.56 -7.69 -2.89
CA ARG A 134 30.05 -9.05 -3.17
C ARG A 134 28.52 -9.14 -3.29
N GLY A 135 27.79 -8.41 -2.47
CA GLY A 135 26.32 -8.39 -2.46
C GLY A 135 25.80 -7.48 -1.36
N VAL A 136 24.56 -7.01 -1.51
CA VAL A 136 23.84 -6.16 -0.56
C VAL A 136 22.42 -6.71 -0.45
N VAL A 137 21.86 -6.69 0.75
CA VAL A 137 20.41 -6.88 0.97
C VAL A 137 19.87 -5.62 1.63
N ALA A 138 18.75 -5.12 1.14
CA ALA A 138 18.05 -3.97 1.69
C ALA A 138 16.58 -4.35 1.92
N ALA A 139 16.06 -4.04 3.10
CA ALA A 139 14.69 -4.32 3.50
C ALA A 139 14.27 -3.39 4.66
N ASP A 140 12.97 -3.18 4.81
CA ASP A 140 12.30 -2.25 5.76
C ASP A 140 12.69 -2.44 7.23
N HIS A 141 13.22 -3.62 7.57
CA HIS A 141 13.69 -3.96 8.89
C HIS A 141 15.09 -4.55 8.81
N GLY A 142 16.09 -3.81 9.29
CA GLY A 142 17.49 -4.13 9.03
C GLY A 142 17.99 -5.47 9.58
N ARG A 143 17.35 -6.07 10.61
CA ARG A 143 17.67 -7.47 11.01
C ARG A 143 17.35 -8.47 9.90
N CYS A 144 16.36 -8.20 9.05
CA CYS A 144 16.04 -9.03 7.90
C CYS A 144 17.07 -8.84 6.78
N SER A 145 17.58 -7.61 6.60
CA SER A 145 18.77 -7.37 5.77
C SER A 145 19.99 -8.14 6.28
N ASP A 146 20.25 -8.12 7.60
CA ASP A 146 21.35 -8.88 8.21
C ASP A 146 21.16 -10.40 7.99
N MET A 147 19.95 -10.96 8.19
CA MET A 147 19.65 -12.38 7.94
C MET A 147 19.73 -12.78 6.46
N GLY A 148 19.37 -11.88 5.53
CA GLY A 148 19.58 -12.06 4.10
C GLY A 148 21.08 -12.07 3.75
N VAL A 149 21.86 -11.13 4.31
CA VAL A 149 23.33 -11.09 4.16
C VAL A 149 23.98 -12.33 4.76
N ASP A 150 23.52 -12.85 5.89
CA ASP A 150 24.03 -14.10 6.47
C ASP A 150 23.61 -15.33 5.65
N THR A 151 22.52 -15.27 4.88
CA THR A 151 22.19 -16.29 3.89
C THR A 151 23.14 -16.24 2.69
N LEU A 152 23.49 -15.04 2.19
CA LEU A 152 24.56 -14.88 1.18
C LEU A 152 25.93 -15.37 1.69
N ARG A 153 26.27 -15.10 2.95
CA ARG A 153 27.54 -15.54 3.58
C ARG A 153 27.63 -17.07 3.72
N ARG A 154 26.49 -17.76 3.87
CA ARG A 154 26.40 -19.24 3.88
C ARG A 154 26.50 -19.88 2.49
N GLY A 155 26.69 -19.09 1.43
CA GLY A 155 26.75 -19.58 0.05
C GLY A 155 25.40 -19.61 -0.68
N GLY A 156 24.32 -19.15 -0.03
CA GLY A 156 23.06 -18.89 -0.71
C GLY A 156 23.19 -17.75 -1.72
N ASN A 157 22.32 -17.77 -2.73
CA ASN A 157 22.27 -16.76 -3.79
C ASN A 157 21.22 -15.67 -3.50
N ALA A 158 20.97 -14.80 -4.48
CA ALA A 158 20.01 -13.69 -4.33
C ALA A 158 18.57 -14.14 -4.05
N VAL A 159 18.15 -15.32 -4.54
CA VAL A 159 16.82 -15.91 -4.25
C VAL A 159 16.78 -16.45 -2.82
N ASP A 160 17.78 -17.22 -2.39
CA ASP A 160 17.84 -17.73 -1.01
C ASP A 160 17.80 -16.56 0.00
N ALA A 161 18.59 -15.51 -0.27
CA ALA A 161 18.63 -14.31 0.54
C ALA A 161 17.32 -13.52 0.52
N ALA A 162 16.67 -13.38 -0.64
CA ALA A 162 15.34 -12.74 -0.74
C ALA A 162 14.29 -13.52 0.06
N VAL A 163 14.24 -14.84 -0.06
CA VAL A 163 13.27 -15.68 0.68
C VAL A 163 13.49 -15.58 2.20
N THR A 164 14.73 -15.72 2.70
CA THR A 164 15.03 -15.48 4.12
C THR A 164 14.57 -14.08 4.57
N THR A 165 14.80 -13.07 3.72
CA THR A 165 14.47 -11.67 4.03
C THR A 165 12.96 -11.43 4.11
N THR A 166 12.17 -11.95 3.16
CA THR A 166 10.71 -11.79 3.15
C THR A 166 10.03 -12.60 4.24
N LEU A 167 10.47 -13.84 4.51
CA LEU A 167 10.01 -14.60 5.68
C LEU A 167 10.30 -13.86 6.99
N CYS A 168 11.47 -13.22 7.08
CA CYS A 168 11.78 -12.34 8.21
C CYS A 168 10.88 -11.10 8.25
N GLN A 169 10.52 -10.46 7.12
CA GLN A 169 9.57 -9.33 7.12
C GLN A 169 8.18 -9.77 7.61
N GLY A 170 7.68 -10.95 7.20
CA GLY A 170 6.41 -11.49 7.72
C GLY A 170 6.41 -11.74 9.24
N VAL A 171 7.58 -11.91 9.85
CA VAL A 171 7.74 -12.02 11.30
C VAL A 171 7.97 -10.66 11.96
N MET A 172 8.85 -9.82 11.42
CA MET A 172 9.34 -8.58 12.05
C MET A 172 8.42 -7.38 11.78
N ASN A 173 7.85 -7.30 10.57
CA ASN A 173 6.93 -6.27 10.12
C ASN A 173 5.55 -6.87 9.74
N PRO A 174 4.85 -7.51 10.71
CA PRO A 174 3.56 -8.19 10.48
C PRO A 174 2.42 -7.24 10.10
N ALA A 175 2.67 -5.93 10.11
CA ALA A 175 1.73 -4.94 9.60
C ALA A 175 1.81 -4.78 8.08
N ALA A 176 2.97 -5.01 7.45
CA ALA A 176 3.18 -4.79 6.02
C ALA A 176 3.24 -6.08 5.18
N SER A 177 3.54 -7.22 5.82
CA SER A 177 3.67 -8.52 5.17
C SER A 177 3.40 -9.65 6.18
N GLY A 178 3.01 -10.83 5.74
CA GLY A 178 2.71 -11.96 6.61
C GLY A 178 2.21 -13.19 5.84
N LEU A 179 1.84 -14.24 6.58
CA LEU A 179 1.19 -15.44 6.02
C LEU A 179 -0.35 -15.30 5.96
N GLY A 180 -0.89 -14.09 6.14
CA GLY A 180 -2.32 -13.76 6.13
C GLY A 180 -2.54 -12.24 6.09
N ASP A 181 -3.77 -11.80 5.79
CA ASP A 181 -4.14 -10.41 5.46
C ASP A 181 -4.88 -9.65 6.62
N ARG A 182 -5.48 -8.49 6.35
CA ARG A 182 -5.75 -7.36 7.30
C ARG A 182 -7.22 -7.14 7.83
N PRO A 183 -7.55 -5.93 8.41
CA PRO A 183 -8.87 -5.28 8.64
C PRO A 183 -9.13 -4.00 7.75
N ASP A 184 -10.32 -3.48 7.33
CA ASP A 184 -11.78 -3.66 7.67
C ASP A 184 -12.84 -3.98 6.52
N ALA A 185 -13.94 -4.72 6.83
CA ALA A 185 -15.03 -5.36 6.01
C ALA A 185 -14.68 -6.07 4.67
N ALA A 186 -14.53 -5.33 3.57
CA ALA A 186 -13.87 -5.86 2.37
C ALA A 186 -12.36 -6.07 2.60
N ILE A 187 -11.91 -5.69 3.79
CA ILE A 187 -10.56 -5.80 4.32
C ILE A 187 -10.59 -6.42 5.76
N THR A 188 -11.72 -6.76 6.44
CA THR A 188 -11.79 -7.49 7.77
C THR A 188 -12.46 -8.84 7.70
N GLY A 189 -12.12 -9.66 8.69
CA GLY A 189 -12.83 -10.90 8.99
C GLY A 189 -12.51 -11.91 7.89
N GLY A 190 -13.14 -13.06 7.94
CA GLY A 190 -12.86 -14.08 6.94
C GLY A 190 -13.25 -13.66 5.51
N LEU A 191 -14.17 -12.69 5.35
CA LEU A 191 -14.59 -12.18 4.03
C LEU A 191 -13.50 -11.39 3.30
N ALA A 192 -12.51 -10.87 4.02
CA ALA A 192 -11.36 -10.19 3.45
C ALA A 192 -10.13 -11.08 3.24
N VAL A 193 -10.13 -12.28 3.81
CA VAL A 193 -9.01 -13.21 3.66
C VAL A 193 -9.09 -13.85 2.28
N ALA A 194 -8.25 -13.40 1.35
CA ALA A 194 -7.98 -14.13 0.13
C ALA A 194 -7.13 -15.39 0.42
N VAL A 195 -7.09 -16.34 -0.53
CA VAL A 195 -6.24 -17.53 -0.46
C VAL A 195 -4.76 -17.11 -0.24
N PRO A 196 -4.10 -17.47 0.89
CA PRO A 196 -2.79 -16.90 1.20
C PRO A 196 -1.67 -17.48 0.32
N MET A 197 -1.21 -16.73 -0.68
CA MET A 197 -0.27 -17.22 -1.69
C MET A 197 1.23 -17.06 -1.36
N GLU A 198 1.59 -16.32 -0.31
CA GLU A 198 2.97 -15.95 0.01
C GLU A 198 3.92 -17.17 0.10
N LEU A 199 3.52 -18.20 0.85
CA LEU A 199 4.36 -19.37 1.07
C LEU A 199 4.50 -20.25 -0.19
N GLN A 200 3.45 -20.36 -1.01
CA GLN A 200 3.54 -20.95 -2.35
C GLN A 200 4.50 -20.15 -3.24
N GLY A 201 4.40 -18.82 -3.25
CA GLY A 201 5.27 -17.94 -4.06
C GLY A 201 6.74 -18.11 -3.71
N LEU A 202 7.09 -17.96 -2.43
CA LEU A 202 8.45 -18.09 -1.93
C LEU A 202 9.04 -19.48 -2.21
N HIS A 203 8.29 -20.56 -1.96
CA HIS A 203 8.76 -21.91 -2.28
C HIS A 203 8.86 -22.17 -3.78
N SER A 204 7.94 -21.62 -4.59
CA SER A 204 7.92 -21.74 -6.06
C SER A 204 9.17 -21.10 -6.69
N VAL A 205 9.59 -19.93 -6.21
CA VAL A 205 10.86 -19.30 -6.67
C VAL A 205 12.07 -20.09 -6.14
N HIS A 206 12.08 -20.48 -4.86
CA HIS A 206 13.17 -21.27 -4.27
C HIS A 206 13.38 -22.62 -4.99
N SER A 207 12.32 -23.36 -5.31
CA SER A 207 12.40 -24.67 -5.97
C SER A 207 13.03 -24.61 -7.38
N ARG A 208 13.04 -23.44 -8.02
CA ARG A 208 13.62 -23.23 -9.36
C ARG A 208 15.02 -22.63 -9.33
N HIS A 209 15.36 -21.88 -8.27
CA HIS A 209 16.51 -20.98 -8.28
C HIS A 209 17.30 -20.91 -6.97
N GLY A 210 16.85 -21.53 -5.88
CA GLY A 210 17.59 -21.58 -4.62
C GLY A 210 18.83 -22.48 -4.71
N ALA A 211 19.87 -22.14 -3.96
CA ALA A 211 21.10 -22.92 -3.86
C ALA A 211 21.26 -23.66 -2.51
N LEU A 212 20.45 -23.32 -1.51
CA LEU A 212 20.44 -23.98 -0.21
C LEU A 212 19.26 -24.96 -0.07
N PRO A 213 19.32 -25.92 0.88
CA PRO A 213 18.13 -26.65 1.30
C PRO A 213 17.06 -25.69 1.84
N TRP A 214 15.79 -25.94 1.52
CA TRP A 214 14.66 -25.13 1.99
C TRP A 214 14.61 -25.00 3.52
N SER A 215 14.97 -26.08 4.24
CA SER A 215 15.15 -26.09 5.69
C SER A 215 16.07 -24.97 6.19
N ASP A 216 17.15 -24.71 5.47
CA ASP A 216 18.26 -23.85 5.88
C ASP A 216 17.97 -22.37 5.58
N VAL A 217 16.95 -22.12 4.75
CA VAL A 217 16.38 -20.79 4.44
C VAL A 217 15.28 -20.44 5.46
N VAL A 218 14.44 -21.40 5.86
CA VAL A 218 13.34 -21.17 6.83
C VAL A 218 13.79 -21.22 8.30
N ALA A 219 14.64 -22.18 8.68
CA ALA A 219 15.03 -22.42 10.08
C ALA A 219 15.61 -21.19 10.83
N PRO A 220 16.39 -20.27 10.21
CA PRO A 220 16.86 -19.05 10.88
C PRO A 220 15.74 -18.14 11.42
N VAL A 221 14.52 -18.24 10.88
CA VAL A 221 13.37 -17.41 11.27
C VAL A 221 12.64 -17.97 12.51
N VAL A 222 12.68 -19.30 12.70
CA VAL A 222 11.99 -20.01 13.81
C VAL A 222 12.30 -19.42 15.20
N PRO A 223 13.57 -19.20 15.61
CA PRO A 223 13.86 -18.68 16.94
C PRO A 223 13.34 -17.27 17.18
N VAL A 224 13.20 -16.46 16.12
CA VAL A 224 12.67 -15.09 16.17
C VAL A 224 11.16 -15.11 16.36
N ALA A 225 10.46 -16.00 15.64
CA ALA A 225 9.04 -16.25 15.88
C ALA A 225 8.79 -16.81 17.30
N ALA A 226 9.63 -17.73 17.78
CA ALA A 226 9.45 -18.39 19.08
C ALA A 226 9.70 -17.45 20.27
N LYS A 227 10.76 -16.66 20.22
CA LYS A 227 11.24 -15.83 21.35
C LYS A 227 10.77 -14.37 21.28
N GLY A 228 10.22 -13.96 20.15
CA GLY A 228 9.90 -12.55 19.89
C GLY A 228 11.13 -11.71 19.61
N PHE A 229 10.95 -10.39 19.56
CA PHE A 229 11.99 -9.45 19.18
C PHE A 229 11.77 -8.05 19.80
N PRO A 230 12.82 -7.21 19.89
CA PRO A 230 12.69 -5.82 20.32
C PRO A 230 11.85 -5.00 19.32
N ALA A 231 10.77 -4.39 19.78
CA ALA A 231 9.83 -3.67 18.93
C ALA A 231 10.50 -2.47 18.23
N HIS A 232 10.43 -2.43 16.89
CA HIS A 232 10.99 -1.33 16.10
C HIS A 232 9.98 -0.16 15.97
N PRO A 233 10.43 1.08 15.67
CA PRO A 233 9.58 2.27 15.70
C PRO A 233 8.32 2.19 14.83
N TYR A 234 8.40 1.58 13.64
CA TYR A 234 7.24 1.41 12.75
C TYR A 234 6.20 0.44 13.34
N LEU A 235 6.63 -0.68 13.94
CA LEU A 235 5.70 -1.61 14.61
C LEU A 235 5.03 -0.95 15.82
N VAL A 236 5.78 -0.18 16.62
CA VAL A 236 5.21 0.57 17.75
C VAL A 236 4.19 1.61 17.28
N ALA A 237 4.47 2.33 16.19
CA ALA A 237 3.51 3.27 15.58
C ALA A 237 2.27 2.56 15.01
N ALA A 238 2.45 1.42 14.33
CA ALA A 238 1.34 0.63 13.79
C ALA A 238 0.42 0.09 14.90
N LEU A 239 0.99 -0.46 15.98
CA LEU A 239 0.24 -0.93 17.16
C LEU A 239 -0.38 0.22 17.96
N GLY A 240 0.21 1.42 17.93
CA GLY A 240 -0.36 2.64 18.49
C GLY A 240 -1.62 3.13 17.75
N ASN A 241 -1.72 2.86 16.44
CA ASN A 241 -2.88 3.21 15.61
C ASN A 241 -4.02 2.17 15.66
N VAL A 242 -3.82 1.02 16.33
CA VAL A 242 -4.88 0.01 16.52
C VAL A 242 -5.94 0.55 17.47
N ASN A 243 -7.23 0.38 17.12
CA ASN A 243 -8.34 0.71 18.01
C ASN A 243 -8.42 -0.30 19.17
N GLN A 244 -7.69 -0.02 20.26
CA GLN A 244 -7.45 -0.97 21.36
C GLN A 244 -8.73 -1.44 22.07
N SER A 245 -9.76 -0.59 22.17
CA SER A 245 -11.02 -0.95 22.83
C SER A 245 -11.89 -1.91 22.01
N ALA A 246 -11.74 -1.92 20.68
CA ALA A 246 -12.40 -2.90 19.81
C ALA A 246 -11.54 -4.17 19.64
N VAL A 247 -10.27 -4.01 19.26
CA VAL A 247 -9.43 -5.10 18.76
C VAL A 247 -8.93 -6.03 19.86
N LEU A 248 -8.58 -5.53 21.06
CA LEU A 248 -7.98 -6.35 22.11
C LEU A 248 -9.02 -7.22 22.86
N GLY A 249 -10.29 -6.87 22.76
CA GLY A 249 -11.42 -7.71 23.19
C GLY A 249 -11.74 -8.78 22.16
N ALA A 250 -11.93 -8.38 20.89
CA ALA A 250 -12.34 -9.26 19.80
C ALA A 250 -11.28 -10.31 19.41
N PHE A 251 -9.99 -9.96 19.42
CA PHE A 251 -8.92 -10.83 18.90
C PHE A 251 -7.87 -11.18 19.97
N PRO A 252 -8.15 -12.12 20.89
CA PRO A 252 -7.21 -12.55 21.94
C PRO A 252 -5.84 -12.97 21.40
N ALA A 253 -5.78 -13.73 20.32
CA ALA A 253 -4.51 -14.20 19.74
C ALA A 253 -3.63 -13.04 19.22
N PHE A 254 -4.24 -12.00 18.64
CA PHE A 254 -3.54 -10.79 18.20
C PHE A 254 -3.05 -9.98 19.40
N ARG A 255 -3.90 -9.77 20.41
CA ARG A 255 -3.53 -9.10 21.66
C ARG A 255 -2.36 -9.80 22.34
N ASP A 256 -2.48 -11.10 22.60
CA ASP A 256 -1.52 -11.86 23.41
C ASP A 256 -0.17 -12.05 22.68
N ALA A 257 -0.15 -11.95 21.35
CA ALA A 257 1.08 -11.87 20.56
C ALA A 257 1.75 -10.49 20.63
N PHE A 258 1.00 -9.40 20.39
CA PHE A 258 1.58 -8.08 20.07
C PHE A 258 1.52 -7.04 21.19
N PHE A 259 0.70 -7.24 22.23
CA PHE A 259 0.52 -6.28 23.32
C PHE A 259 1.17 -6.76 24.62
N VAL A 260 1.69 -5.82 25.40
CA VAL A 260 2.32 -6.08 26.70
C VAL A 260 1.30 -5.83 27.80
N ARG A 261 1.19 -6.78 28.75
CA ARG A 261 0.32 -6.64 29.93
C ARG A 261 1.00 -5.78 30.99
N GLU A 262 0.40 -4.65 31.36
CA GLU A 262 0.92 -3.70 32.34
C GLU A 262 -0.23 -3.09 33.16
N GLY A 263 -0.04 -2.90 34.46
CA GLY A 263 -1.06 -2.27 35.34
C GLY A 263 -2.41 -3.00 35.44
N GLY A 264 -2.47 -4.28 35.05
CA GLY A 264 -3.71 -5.07 34.95
C GLY A 264 -4.39 -5.00 33.58
N GLY A 265 -4.06 -3.99 32.76
CA GLY A 265 -4.52 -3.83 31.38
C GLY A 265 -3.47 -4.28 30.34
N TRP A 266 -3.63 -3.78 29.12
CA TRP A 266 -2.79 -4.07 27.96
C TRP A 266 -2.35 -2.77 27.28
N ARG A 267 -1.13 -2.75 26.73
CA ARG A 267 -0.61 -1.63 25.94
C ARG A 267 0.29 -2.10 24.79
N ALA A 268 0.53 -1.23 23.82
CA ALA A 268 1.58 -1.45 22.83
C ALA A 268 2.96 -1.56 23.51
N PRO A 269 3.93 -2.30 22.92
CA PRO A 269 5.31 -2.32 23.37
C PRO A 269 5.98 -0.96 23.14
N ARG A 270 6.96 -0.63 23.98
CA ARG A 270 7.85 0.53 23.81
C ARG A 270 8.94 0.18 22.79
N VAL A 271 9.55 1.18 22.16
CA VAL A 271 10.65 0.93 21.20
C VAL A 271 11.82 0.23 21.92
N ASN A 272 12.32 -0.85 21.31
CA ASN A 272 13.29 -1.80 21.86
C ASN A 272 12.82 -2.68 23.05
N GLU A 273 11.55 -2.64 23.45
CA GLU A 273 10.97 -3.62 24.38
C GLU A 273 10.71 -4.94 23.63
N THR A 274 11.11 -6.08 24.20
CA THR A 274 10.89 -7.39 23.57
C THR A 274 9.41 -7.78 23.63
N CYS A 275 8.82 -8.05 22.47
CA CYS A 275 7.41 -8.38 22.28
C CYS A 275 7.25 -9.50 21.25
N CYS A 276 6.01 -9.76 20.80
CA CYS A 276 5.76 -10.25 19.45
C CYS A 276 6.18 -11.71 19.20
N ALA A 277 6.40 -12.46 20.28
CA ALA A 277 6.60 -13.90 20.31
C ALA A 277 5.31 -14.62 19.92
N ARG A 278 5.39 -15.51 18.93
CA ARG A 278 4.28 -16.33 18.42
C ARG A 278 4.73 -17.79 18.36
N PRO A 279 4.72 -18.53 19.49
CA PRO A 279 5.15 -19.94 19.52
C PRO A 279 4.36 -20.86 18.59
N ALA A 280 3.10 -20.52 18.25
CA ALA A 280 2.33 -21.24 17.24
C ALA A 280 2.90 -21.05 15.83
N LEU A 281 3.24 -19.80 15.45
CA LEU A 281 3.91 -19.50 14.18
C LEU A 281 5.31 -20.14 14.11
N ALA A 282 6.03 -20.21 15.23
CA ALA A 282 7.31 -20.92 15.29
C ALA A 282 7.16 -22.42 14.95
N ARG A 283 6.19 -23.12 15.55
CA ARG A 283 5.90 -24.53 15.23
C ARG A 283 5.42 -24.73 13.80
N LEU A 284 4.67 -23.77 13.24
CA LEU A 284 4.31 -23.78 11.82
C LEU A 284 5.56 -23.66 10.94
N LEU A 285 6.46 -22.72 11.24
CA LEU A 285 7.72 -22.53 10.50
C LEU A 285 8.68 -23.73 10.64
N GLU A 286 8.73 -24.39 11.80
CA GLU A 286 9.47 -25.65 12.02
C GLU A 286 8.97 -26.76 11.10
N ARG A 287 7.65 -26.94 11.02
CA ARG A 287 7.03 -27.90 10.09
C ARG A 287 7.26 -27.50 8.64
N VAL A 288 7.04 -26.23 8.27
CA VAL A 288 7.28 -25.73 6.91
C VAL A 288 8.73 -25.92 6.47
N ALA A 289 9.71 -25.77 7.36
CA ALA A 289 11.12 -26.03 7.08
C ALA A 289 11.43 -27.51 6.79
N LYS A 290 10.68 -28.44 7.41
CA LYS A 290 10.91 -29.90 7.38
C LYS A 290 10.05 -30.66 6.36
N GLU A 291 8.79 -30.27 6.25
CA GLU A 291 7.71 -30.92 5.48
C GLU A 291 7.37 -30.12 4.20
N GLY A 292 7.93 -28.92 4.02
CA GLY A 292 7.67 -28.04 2.88
C GLY A 292 6.42 -27.15 3.05
N PRO A 293 6.04 -26.37 2.02
CA PRO A 293 4.95 -25.39 2.11
C PRO A 293 3.58 -26.05 2.26
N GLY A 294 3.41 -27.29 1.76
CA GLY A 294 2.14 -28.02 1.74
C GLY A 294 1.49 -28.19 3.12
N VAL A 295 2.29 -28.08 4.19
CA VAL A 295 1.83 -27.93 5.58
C VAL A 295 0.72 -26.90 5.75
N MET A 296 0.77 -25.78 5.03
CA MET A 296 -0.21 -24.69 5.13
C MET A 296 -1.45 -24.91 4.25
N TYR A 297 -1.36 -25.81 3.27
CA TYR A 297 -2.32 -25.97 2.16
C TYR A 297 -3.07 -27.31 2.17
N GLY A 298 -2.88 -28.13 3.22
CA GLY A 298 -3.65 -29.35 3.44
C GLY A 298 -3.62 -29.85 4.89
N GLY A 299 -4.51 -30.79 5.20
CA GLY A 299 -4.61 -31.42 6.53
C GLY A 299 -5.03 -30.46 7.64
N GLU A 300 -4.74 -30.84 8.89
CA GLU A 300 -5.20 -30.16 10.12
C GLU A 300 -4.91 -28.64 10.15
N THR A 301 -3.83 -28.21 9.51
CA THR A 301 -3.40 -26.80 9.49
C THR A 301 -4.21 -25.97 8.49
N ALA A 302 -4.54 -26.52 7.32
CA ALA A 302 -5.47 -25.89 6.38
C ALA A 302 -6.90 -25.89 6.94
N ALA A 303 -7.36 -27.02 7.49
CA ALA A 303 -8.67 -27.12 8.16
C ALA A 303 -8.79 -26.13 9.33
N GLY A 304 -7.77 -26.01 10.17
CA GLY A 304 -7.74 -25.02 11.26
C GLY A 304 -7.78 -23.57 10.78
N LEU A 305 -7.08 -23.25 9.69
CA LEU A 305 -7.13 -21.93 9.07
C LEU A 305 -8.51 -21.61 8.47
N VAL A 306 -9.13 -22.57 7.79
CA VAL A 306 -10.49 -22.46 7.24
C VAL A 306 -11.53 -22.29 8.36
N LEU A 307 -11.38 -22.99 9.48
CA LEU A 307 -12.27 -22.84 10.64
C LEU A 307 -12.16 -21.46 11.30
N GLU A 308 -10.95 -20.90 11.44
CA GLU A 308 -10.75 -19.53 11.96
C GLU A 308 -11.37 -18.50 11.00
N ILE A 309 -11.10 -18.63 9.68
CA ILE A 309 -11.67 -17.76 8.63
C ILE A 309 -13.20 -17.83 8.63
N ALA A 310 -13.79 -19.03 8.66
CA ALA A 310 -15.24 -19.21 8.67
C ALA A 310 -15.89 -18.73 9.97
N GLY A 311 -15.20 -18.83 11.12
CA GLY A 311 -15.63 -18.26 12.39
C GLY A 311 -15.81 -16.74 12.33
N GLU A 312 -14.93 -16.05 11.60
CA GLU A 312 -15.02 -14.63 11.28
C GLU A 312 -15.83 -14.35 9.98
N GLY A 313 -16.71 -15.27 9.58
CA GLY A 313 -17.68 -15.11 8.49
C GLY A 313 -17.15 -15.31 7.07
N GLY A 314 -15.93 -15.84 6.90
CA GLY A 314 -15.28 -15.99 5.61
C GLY A 314 -15.72 -17.17 4.74
N VAL A 315 -15.16 -17.18 3.52
CA VAL A 315 -15.57 -18.09 2.44
C VAL A 315 -14.43 -18.92 1.84
N VAL A 316 -13.19 -18.78 2.31
CA VAL A 316 -12.06 -19.64 1.87
C VAL A 316 -12.31 -21.07 2.35
N SER A 317 -12.29 -22.03 1.42
CA SER A 317 -12.44 -23.45 1.71
C SER A 317 -11.12 -24.22 1.70
N GLU A 318 -11.12 -25.45 2.21
CA GLU A 318 -9.98 -26.36 2.06
C GLU A 318 -9.67 -26.68 0.58
N ALA A 319 -10.67 -26.61 -0.31
CA ALA A 319 -10.46 -26.80 -1.75
C ALA A 319 -9.71 -25.63 -2.38
N ASP A 320 -9.94 -24.40 -1.93
CA ASP A 320 -9.22 -23.21 -2.39
C ASP A 320 -7.76 -23.22 -1.92
N LEU A 321 -7.52 -23.66 -0.67
CA LEU A 321 -6.16 -23.87 -0.15
C LEU A 321 -5.44 -25.01 -0.88
N ALA A 322 -6.10 -26.15 -1.13
CA ALA A 322 -5.51 -27.26 -1.89
C ALA A 322 -5.27 -26.92 -3.37
N GLY A 323 -6.07 -26.01 -3.94
CA GLY A 323 -5.90 -25.47 -5.30
C GLY A 323 -4.85 -24.36 -5.42
N ALA A 324 -4.29 -23.87 -4.29
CA ALA A 324 -3.37 -22.73 -4.27
C ALA A 324 -2.05 -23.03 -5.00
N GLN A 325 -1.88 -22.44 -6.19
CA GLN A 325 -0.65 -22.60 -7.01
C GLN A 325 -0.09 -21.25 -7.44
N ALA A 326 1.19 -21.02 -7.17
CA ALA A 326 1.90 -19.81 -7.61
C ALA A 326 2.25 -19.91 -9.12
N THR A 327 1.66 -19.02 -9.92
CA THR A 327 1.89 -18.93 -11.36
C THR A 327 3.26 -18.35 -11.69
N LEU A 328 3.80 -18.71 -12.85
CA LEU A 328 5.00 -18.10 -13.43
C LEU A 328 4.58 -17.30 -14.66
N SER A 329 4.79 -15.98 -14.63
CA SER A 329 4.49 -15.06 -15.72
C SER A 329 5.76 -14.49 -16.35
N VAL A 330 5.66 -14.06 -17.60
CA VAL A 330 6.73 -13.30 -18.27
C VAL A 330 6.61 -11.82 -17.82
N PRO A 331 7.68 -11.19 -17.31
CA PRO A 331 7.64 -9.77 -16.92
C PRO A 331 7.48 -8.86 -18.14
N SER A 332 6.87 -7.69 -17.95
CA SER A 332 6.91 -6.63 -18.96
C SER A 332 8.33 -6.08 -19.05
N ARG A 333 8.83 -5.93 -20.28
CA ARG A 333 10.19 -5.47 -20.58
C ARG A 333 10.10 -4.15 -21.34
N GLU A 334 10.34 -3.06 -20.62
CA GLU A 334 10.06 -1.70 -21.08
C GLU A 334 11.36 -0.91 -21.27
N ARG A 335 11.46 -0.13 -22.35
CA ARG A 335 12.60 0.78 -22.57
C ARG A 335 12.17 2.23 -22.40
N VAL A 336 12.83 2.93 -21.47
CA VAL A 336 12.56 4.33 -21.11
C VAL A 336 13.90 4.98 -20.70
N LEU A 337 14.19 6.19 -21.18
CA LEU A 337 15.45 6.91 -20.90
C LEU A 337 16.74 6.12 -21.22
N GLY A 338 16.69 5.29 -22.27
CA GLY A 338 17.79 4.38 -22.64
C GLY A 338 17.96 3.16 -21.71
N LEU A 339 17.45 3.23 -20.48
CA LEU A 339 17.39 2.13 -19.52
C LEU A 339 16.32 1.10 -19.90
N GLU A 340 16.46 -0.09 -19.32
CA GLU A 340 15.53 -1.20 -19.50
C GLU A 340 14.93 -1.61 -18.15
N PHE A 341 13.62 -1.48 -18.04
CA PHE A 341 12.84 -1.79 -16.85
C PHE A 341 12.16 -3.15 -17.03
N TRP A 342 12.33 -4.01 -16.03
CA TRP A 342 11.69 -5.31 -15.94
C TRP A 342 10.66 -5.25 -14.82
N THR A 343 9.37 -5.38 -15.14
CA THR A 343 8.26 -5.19 -14.20
C THR A 343 7.28 -6.37 -14.23
N PRO A 344 6.59 -6.68 -13.12
CA PRO A 344 5.49 -7.65 -13.17
C PRO A 344 4.37 -7.17 -14.09
N GLY A 345 3.69 -8.11 -14.76
CA GLY A 345 2.49 -7.83 -15.55
C GLY A 345 1.22 -7.66 -14.68
N PRO A 346 0.03 -7.71 -15.30
CA PRO A 346 -1.23 -7.91 -14.58
C PRO A 346 -1.19 -9.15 -13.65
N PRO A 347 -1.94 -9.15 -12.54
CA PRO A 347 -2.86 -8.11 -12.07
C PRO A 347 -2.18 -6.85 -11.48
N THR A 348 -0.84 -6.78 -11.46
CA THR A 348 -0.15 -5.61 -10.90
C THR A 348 -0.24 -4.38 -11.82
N SER A 349 -0.19 -3.20 -11.21
CA SER A 349 -0.15 -1.91 -11.93
C SER A 349 1.27 -1.41 -12.23
N ALA A 350 2.30 -2.26 -12.21
CA ALA A 350 3.70 -1.80 -12.27
C ALA A 350 4.03 -0.99 -13.54
N LEU A 351 3.40 -1.35 -14.67
CA LEU A 351 3.53 -0.63 -15.95
C LEU A 351 3.05 0.83 -15.88
N THR A 352 2.12 1.18 -14.99
CA THR A 352 1.65 2.56 -14.78
C THR A 352 2.80 3.50 -14.45
N ILE A 353 3.72 3.10 -13.57
CA ILE A 353 4.88 3.92 -13.19
C ILE A 353 5.84 4.07 -14.38
N THR A 354 6.05 3.01 -15.16
CA THR A 354 6.88 3.07 -16.37
C THR A 354 6.26 3.95 -17.46
N SER A 355 4.93 3.98 -17.58
CA SER A 355 4.21 4.92 -18.46
C SER A 355 4.35 6.37 -17.99
N ALA A 356 4.24 6.65 -16.69
CA ALA A 356 4.49 7.99 -16.15
C ALA A 356 5.94 8.46 -16.44
N LEU A 357 6.92 7.57 -16.26
CA LEU A 357 8.32 7.83 -16.65
C LEU A 357 8.46 8.05 -18.16
N ARG A 358 7.72 7.33 -19.01
CA ARG A 358 7.73 7.48 -20.48
C ARG A 358 7.12 8.82 -20.94
N ILE A 359 6.08 9.32 -20.27
CA ILE A 359 5.56 10.69 -20.49
C ILE A 359 6.64 11.71 -20.10
N LEU A 360 7.17 11.61 -18.87
CA LEU A 360 8.16 12.53 -18.33
C LEU A 360 9.48 12.56 -19.14
N ALA A 361 9.87 11.42 -19.72
CA ALA A 361 11.11 11.24 -20.48
C ALA A 361 11.20 12.04 -21.79
N GLY A 362 10.09 12.55 -22.32
CA GLY A 362 10.07 13.43 -23.49
C GLY A 362 10.04 14.93 -23.15
N TYR A 363 10.29 15.29 -21.89
CA TYR A 363 10.80 16.61 -21.51
C TYR A 363 12.30 16.47 -21.18
N ASP A 364 13.12 17.46 -21.50
CA ASP A 364 14.57 17.39 -21.28
C ASP A 364 14.95 17.16 -19.80
N LEU A 365 15.65 16.06 -19.53
CA LEU A 365 16.23 15.77 -18.21
C LEU A 365 17.63 16.39 -18.07
N PRO A 366 18.05 16.81 -16.86
CA PRO A 366 17.39 16.63 -15.57
C PRO A 366 16.29 17.68 -15.23
N LEU A 367 16.04 18.65 -16.13
CA LEU A 367 15.10 19.75 -15.88
C LEU A 367 13.65 19.27 -15.70
N ALA A 368 13.25 18.19 -16.38
CA ALA A 368 11.90 17.62 -16.29
C ALA A 368 11.44 17.22 -14.87
N GLY A 369 12.36 16.92 -13.94
CA GLY A 369 12.05 16.62 -12.53
C GLY A 369 12.39 17.75 -11.55
N SER A 370 12.87 18.90 -12.03
CA SER A 370 13.48 19.94 -11.20
C SER A 370 12.60 21.19 -11.02
N GLY A 371 12.55 21.72 -9.79
CA GLY A 371 11.79 22.93 -9.45
C GLY A 371 10.27 22.78 -9.60
N ALA A 372 9.54 23.90 -9.55
CA ALA A 372 8.08 23.89 -9.59
C ALA A 372 7.52 23.32 -10.90
N LEU A 373 8.14 23.64 -12.06
CA LEU A 373 7.72 23.12 -13.36
C LEU A 373 7.99 21.61 -13.50
N GLY A 374 9.12 21.12 -13.01
CA GLY A 374 9.40 19.68 -13.03
C GLY A 374 8.51 18.89 -12.07
N MET A 375 8.18 19.47 -10.91
CA MET A 375 7.20 18.89 -9.99
C MET A 375 5.81 18.83 -10.61
N HIS A 376 5.37 19.89 -11.29
CA HIS A 376 4.11 19.92 -12.05
C HIS A 376 4.07 18.82 -13.11
N ARG A 377 5.07 18.76 -14.02
CA ARG A 377 5.17 17.70 -15.05
C ARG A 377 5.19 16.29 -14.47
N THR A 378 5.82 16.10 -13.31
CA THR A 378 5.84 14.81 -12.61
C THR A 378 4.45 14.45 -12.09
N VAL A 379 3.72 15.41 -11.51
CA VAL A 379 2.33 15.22 -11.05
C VAL A 379 1.39 14.92 -12.23
N GLU A 380 1.50 15.65 -13.34
CA GLU A 380 0.65 15.45 -14.52
C GLU A 380 0.94 14.14 -15.24
N SER A 381 2.21 13.78 -15.40
CA SER A 381 2.62 12.46 -15.91
C SER A 381 2.05 11.31 -15.07
N MET A 382 2.02 11.48 -13.74
CA MET A 382 1.37 10.53 -12.84
C MET A 382 -0.15 10.54 -12.98
N LYS A 383 -0.82 11.70 -13.02
CA LYS A 383 -2.28 11.80 -13.19
C LYS A 383 -2.76 11.09 -14.45
N HIS A 384 -2.11 11.32 -15.59
CA HIS A 384 -2.48 10.64 -16.84
C HIS A 384 -2.25 9.13 -16.79
N ALA A 385 -1.10 8.67 -16.28
CA ALA A 385 -0.84 7.24 -16.14
C ALA A 385 -1.79 6.55 -15.14
N PHE A 386 -2.14 7.20 -14.03
CA PHE A 386 -3.09 6.68 -13.04
C PHE A 386 -4.55 6.76 -13.51
N ALA A 387 -4.90 7.63 -14.46
CA ALA A 387 -6.19 7.57 -15.14
C ALA A 387 -6.30 6.27 -15.96
N ALA A 388 -5.30 5.98 -16.81
CA ALA A 388 -5.24 4.72 -17.56
C ALA A 388 -5.16 3.48 -16.66
N ARG A 389 -4.51 3.58 -15.48
CA ARG A 389 -4.49 2.50 -14.46
C ARG A 389 -5.90 2.01 -14.08
N MET A 390 -6.93 2.87 -14.12
CA MET A 390 -8.28 2.48 -13.71
C MET A 390 -8.93 1.44 -14.64
N SER A 391 -8.35 1.18 -15.81
CA SER A 391 -8.76 0.11 -16.72
C SER A 391 -7.93 -1.19 -16.56
N LEU A 392 -7.01 -1.27 -15.59
CA LEU A 392 -6.25 -2.48 -15.28
C LEU A 392 -6.94 -3.33 -14.21
N GLY A 393 -6.83 -4.65 -14.35
CA GLY A 393 -7.29 -5.65 -13.39
C GLY A 393 -6.59 -6.99 -13.60
N ASP A 394 -7.12 -8.06 -13.00
CA ASP A 394 -6.71 -9.42 -13.35
C ASP A 394 -7.39 -9.83 -14.67
N PRO A 395 -6.64 -10.23 -15.73
CA PRO A 395 -7.24 -10.87 -16.90
C PRO A 395 -7.80 -12.25 -16.58
N GLY A 396 -7.25 -12.95 -15.59
CA GLY A 396 -7.52 -14.36 -15.35
C GLY A 396 -7.02 -15.28 -16.47
N PRO A 397 -7.25 -16.61 -16.35
CA PRO A 397 -6.86 -17.58 -17.37
C PRO A 397 -7.53 -17.28 -18.72
N GLY A 398 -6.74 -16.93 -19.74
CA GLY A 398 -7.23 -16.64 -21.09
C GLY A 398 -8.05 -15.35 -21.21
N SER A 399 -7.74 -14.32 -20.40
CA SER A 399 -8.45 -13.01 -20.39
C SER A 399 -9.95 -13.11 -20.08
N LYS A 400 -10.35 -14.16 -19.36
CA LYS A 400 -11.75 -14.45 -19.00
C LYS A 400 -12.39 -13.41 -18.07
N PHE A 401 -11.61 -12.74 -17.23
CA PHE A 401 -12.12 -11.78 -16.23
C PHE A 401 -12.13 -10.34 -16.76
N LEU A 402 -11.09 -9.94 -17.51
CA LEU A 402 -10.97 -8.62 -18.11
C LEU A 402 -10.02 -8.67 -19.32
N ASP A 403 -10.40 -8.04 -20.43
CA ASP A 403 -9.43 -7.71 -21.48
C ASP A 403 -8.65 -6.45 -21.09
N VAL A 404 -7.38 -6.63 -20.79
CA VAL A 404 -6.43 -5.56 -20.44
C VAL A 404 -5.46 -5.24 -21.58
N ASP A 405 -5.46 -5.99 -22.68
CA ASP A 405 -4.46 -5.80 -23.74
C ASP A 405 -4.53 -4.41 -24.41
N PRO A 406 -5.69 -3.76 -24.63
CA PRO A 406 -5.75 -2.40 -25.14
C PRO A 406 -5.05 -1.37 -24.23
N VAL A 407 -5.34 -1.38 -22.93
CA VAL A 407 -4.71 -0.45 -21.97
C VAL A 407 -3.21 -0.76 -21.77
N LEU A 408 -2.81 -2.03 -21.85
CA LEU A 408 -1.39 -2.39 -21.84
C LEU A 408 -0.65 -1.93 -23.11
N GLN A 409 -1.32 -1.88 -24.27
CA GLN A 409 -0.74 -1.31 -25.50
C GLN A 409 -0.56 0.21 -25.37
N ASP A 410 -1.57 0.93 -24.88
CA ASP A 410 -1.49 2.37 -24.61
C ASP A 410 -0.35 2.72 -23.64
N LEU A 411 -0.30 2.09 -22.46
CA LEU A 411 0.74 2.32 -21.45
C LEU A 411 2.16 1.97 -21.94
N ARG A 412 2.29 1.10 -22.95
CA ARG A 412 3.56 0.78 -23.63
C ARG A 412 3.93 1.79 -24.72
N SER A 413 2.95 2.45 -25.32
CA SER A 413 3.12 3.22 -26.56
C SER A 413 3.85 4.55 -26.33
N PRO A 414 4.95 4.82 -27.07
CA PRO A 414 5.59 6.14 -27.09
C PRO A 414 4.67 7.23 -27.67
N SER A 415 3.86 6.92 -28.69
CA SER A 415 2.96 7.90 -29.30
C SER A 415 1.78 8.26 -28.40
N TYR A 416 1.31 7.33 -27.57
CA TYR A 416 0.33 7.60 -26.51
C TYR A 416 0.92 8.54 -25.45
N ALA A 417 2.13 8.26 -24.97
CA ALA A 417 2.83 9.13 -24.03
C ALA A 417 3.15 10.53 -24.61
N ASP A 418 3.47 10.61 -25.90
CA ASP A 418 3.67 11.88 -26.62
C ASP A 418 2.36 12.66 -26.87
N ALA A 419 1.22 11.99 -26.98
CA ALA A 419 -0.09 12.63 -27.07
C ALA A 419 -0.51 13.20 -25.70
N LEU A 420 -0.34 12.43 -24.62
CA LEU A 420 -0.60 12.89 -23.25
C LEU A 420 0.24 14.12 -22.89
N ARG A 421 1.50 14.18 -23.32
CA ARG A 421 2.39 15.34 -23.12
C ARG A 421 1.96 16.62 -23.88
N ARG A 422 0.95 16.55 -24.75
CA ARG A 422 0.40 17.69 -25.50
C ARG A 422 -0.93 18.20 -24.93
N VAL A 423 -1.49 17.52 -23.93
CA VAL A 423 -2.73 17.96 -23.26
C VAL A 423 -2.46 19.33 -22.59
N PRO A 424 -3.32 20.35 -22.79
CA PRO A 424 -3.11 21.66 -22.19
C PRO A 424 -3.07 21.61 -20.65
N GLY A 425 -1.89 21.89 -20.07
CA GLY A 425 -1.67 21.86 -18.62
C GLY A 425 -0.89 20.64 -18.09
N ALA A 426 -0.12 19.95 -18.95
CA ALA A 426 0.78 18.83 -18.59
C ALA A 426 2.28 19.22 -18.52
#